data_AF-X1IAV8-F1
#
_entry.id   AF-X1IAV8-F1
#
_cell.length_a   1.000
_cell.length_b   1.000
_cell.length_c   1.000
_cell.angle_alpha   90.00
_cell.angle_beta   90.00
_cell.angle_gamma   90.00
#
_symmetry.space_group_name_H-M   'P 1'
#
loop_
_entity.id
_entity.type
_entity.pdbx_description
1 polymer ?
#
loop_
_entity_poly.entity_id
_entity_poly.type
_entity_poly.pdbx_seq_one_letter_code
_entity_poly.pdbx_strand_id
1 'polypeptide(L)'
;RQQLLSIHGIGQETADSIILYAARKPVFVIDAYTRRIINRIGLAPDSNSYIAYQTLFMDNLPSDAGLFNEYHALLVCLAKDVCRNRPLCQQCCLNSICLLAQAVDSGEDTQR
;
A
#
# COMPACT_ATOMS: atom_id res chain seq x y z
N ARG A 1 12.69 2.06 15.87
CA ARG A 1 12.00 3.07 15.03
C ARG A 1 12.47 4.49 15.33
N GLN A 2 12.30 5.01 16.55
CA GLN A 2 12.71 6.38 16.90
C GLN A 2 14.18 6.70 16.58
N GLN A 3 15.10 5.76 16.84
CA GLN A 3 16.53 5.92 16.48
C GLN A 3 16.77 6.07 14.97
N LEU A 4 15.96 5.41 14.12
CA LEU A 4 16.08 5.55 12.66
C LEU A 4 15.52 6.91 12.24
N LEU A 5 14.37 7.31 12.78
CA LEU A 5 13.73 8.59 12.50
C LEU A 5 14.53 9.80 12.99
N SER A 6 15.43 9.63 13.96
CA SER A 6 16.34 10.71 14.40
C SER A 6 17.49 10.97 13.44
N ILE A 7 17.72 10.11 12.44
CA ILE A 7 18.77 10.29 11.43
C ILE A 7 18.25 11.21 10.33
N HIS A 8 18.98 12.29 10.05
CA HIS A 8 18.64 13.21 8.96
C HIS A 8 18.52 12.46 7.62
N GLY A 9 17.39 12.65 6.92
CA GLY A 9 17.09 12.00 5.65
C GLY A 9 16.34 10.66 5.76
N ILE A 10 16.14 10.10 6.96
CA ILE A 10 15.34 8.89 7.15
C ILE A 10 13.89 9.27 7.51
N GLY A 11 13.00 9.13 6.52
CA GLY A 11 11.56 9.23 6.73
C GLY A 11 10.93 7.94 7.25
N GLN A 12 9.62 7.97 7.50
CA GLN A 12 8.85 6.82 8.01
C GLN A 12 8.94 5.59 7.10
N GLU A 13 8.82 5.79 5.79
CA GLU A 13 8.94 4.72 4.80
C GLU A 13 10.30 4.03 4.87
N THR A 14 11.39 4.80 4.80
CA THR A 14 12.75 4.26 4.89
C THR A 14 13.01 3.57 6.23
N ALA A 15 12.56 4.17 7.34
CA ALA A 15 12.73 3.58 8.67
C ALA A 15 12.04 2.22 8.77
N ASP A 16 10.80 2.13 8.28
CA ASP A 16 10.01 0.91 8.37
C ASP A 16 10.50 -0.15 7.38
N SER A 17 11.00 0.24 6.20
CA SER A 17 11.71 -0.66 5.28
C SER A 17 12.94 -1.30 5.92
N ILE A 18 13.77 -0.52 6.64
CA ILE A 18 14.94 -1.07 7.36
C ILE A 18 14.48 -2.06 8.44
N ILE A 19 13.45 -1.70 9.21
CA ILE A 19 12.94 -2.54 10.30
C ILE A 19 12.37 -3.87 9.75
N LEU A 20 11.60 -3.80 8.67
CA LEU A 20 10.98 -4.96 8.06
C LEU A 20 12.00 -5.87 7.37
N TYR A 21 12.79 -5.32 6.45
CA TYR A 21 13.68 -6.12 5.60
C TYR A 21 14.99 -6.49 6.27
N ALA A 22 15.68 -5.53 6.89
CA ALA A 22 17.00 -5.76 7.46
C ALA A 22 16.91 -6.34 8.88
N ALA A 23 16.05 -5.76 9.74
CA ALA A 23 15.88 -6.21 11.11
C ALA A 23 14.87 -7.35 11.29
N ARG A 24 14.16 -7.74 10.22
CA ARG A 24 13.17 -8.85 10.21
C ARG A 24 12.10 -8.72 11.29
N LYS A 25 11.58 -7.51 11.50
CA LYS A 25 10.52 -7.22 12.47
C LYS A 25 9.20 -6.90 11.77
N PRO A 26 8.05 -7.30 12.33
CA PRO A 26 6.76 -7.14 11.69
C PRO A 26 6.25 -5.69 11.78
N VAL A 27 6.72 -4.84 10.88
CA VAL A 27 6.16 -3.51 10.62
C VAL A 27 5.78 -3.40 9.15
N PHE A 28 4.58 -2.93 8.85
CA PHE A 28 4.13 -2.85 7.46
C PHE A 28 4.60 -1.54 6.81
N VAL A 29 5.17 -1.62 5.61
CA VAL A 29 5.71 -0.46 4.89
C VAL A 29 4.62 0.18 4.03
N ILE A 30 4.43 1.50 4.19
CA ILE A 30 3.49 2.28 3.38
C ILE A 30 4.24 3.20 2.42
N ASP A 31 4.37 2.78 1.17
CA ASP A 31 4.88 3.61 0.08
C ASP A 31 3.74 4.25 -0.74
N ALA A 32 4.11 4.96 -1.82
CA ALA A 32 3.14 5.56 -2.74
C ALA A 32 2.30 4.52 -3.50
N TYR A 33 2.81 3.31 -3.71
CA TYR A 33 2.12 2.25 -4.42
C TYR A 33 1.02 1.63 -3.56
N THR A 34 1.33 1.27 -2.32
CA THR A 34 0.38 0.83 -1.31
C THR A 34 -0.73 1.86 -1.15
N ARG A 35 -0.40 3.14 -0.95
CA ARG A 35 -1.40 4.22 -0.85
C ARG A 35 -2.31 4.23 -2.07
N ARG A 36 -1.76 4.25 -3.29
CA ARG A 36 -2.56 4.30 -4.52
C ARG A 36 -3.51 3.10 -4.63
N ILE A 37 -3.03 1.88 -4.38
CA ILE A 37 -3.83 0.67 -4.50
C ILE A 37 -4.97 0.68 -3.49
N ILE A 38 -4.68 0.98 -2.22
CA ILE A 38 -5.68 0.99 -1.15
C ILE A 38 -6.76 2.06 -1.39
N ASN A 39 -6.40 3.24 -1.90
CA ASN A 39 -7.39 4.25 -2.32
C ASN A 39 -8.29 3.74 -3.44
N ARG A 40 -7.72 3.09 -4.47
CA ARG A 40 -8.49 2.63 -5.64
C ARG A 40 -9.44 1.48 -5.32
N ILE A 41 -9.05 0.59 -4.41
CA ILE A 41 -9.91 -0.50 -3.93
C ILE A 41 -11.00 0.03 -2.99
N GLY A 42 -10.88 1.26 -2.48
CA GLY A 42 -11.85 1.87 -1.56
C GLY A 42 -11.68 1.44 -0.11
N LEU A 43 -10.43 1.13 0.28
CA LEU A 43 -10.06 0.77 1.65
C LEU A 43 -9.22 1.86 2.33
N ALA A 44 -9.19 3.08 1.77
CA ALA A 44 -8.43 4.17 2.37
C ALA A 44 -8.97 4.52 3.76
N PRO A 45 -8.10 4.70 4.76
CA PRO A 45 -8.52 5.21 6.07
C PRO A 45 -8.97 6.67 5.95
N ASP A 46 -9.79 7.12 6.91
CA ASP A 46 -10.30 8.51 6.95
C ASP A 46 -9.18 9.57 6.97
N SER A 47 -8.05 9.22 7.59
CA SER A 47 -6.87 10.09 7.64
C SER A 47 -5.86 9.70 6.56
N ASN A 48 -5.45 10.66 5.73
CA ASN A 48 -4.42 10.44 4.71
C ASN A 48 -2.97 10.44 5.27
N SER A 49 -2.76 9.94 6.49
CA SER A 49 -1.46 9.90 7.16
C SER A 49 -0.78 8.54 7.01
N TYR A 50 0.55 8.52 6.98
CA TYR A 50 1.33 7.27 6.91
C TYR A 50 0.89 6.25 7.97
N ILE A 51 0.73 6.71 9.21
CA ILE A 51 0.35 5.88 10.35
C ILE A 51 -1.04 5.29 10.16
N ALA A 52 -2.02 6.06 9.68
CA ALA A 52 -3.37 5.54 9.47
C ALA A 52 -3.40 4.38 8.46
N TYR A 53 -2.65 4.49 7.35
CA TYR A 53 -2.50 3.37 6.42
C TYR A 53 -1.73 2.21 7.04
N GLN A 54 -0.68 2.45 7.83
CA GLN A 54 0.10 1.38 8.47
C GLN A 54 -0.75 0.59 9.46
N THR A 55 -1.54 1.29 10.28
CA THR A 55 -2.49 0.70 11.23
C THR A 55 -3.51 -0.19 10.53
N LEU A 56 -4.05 0.21 9.36
CA LEU A 56 -4.97 -0.62 8.58
C LEU A 56 -4.39 -2.04 8.32
N PHE A 57 -3.12 -2.15 7.95
CA PHE A 57 -2.51 -3.46 7.73
C PHE A 57 -2.15 -4.17 9.04
N MET A 58 -1.56 -3.44 9.99
CA MET A 58 -1.06 -4.04 11.24
C MET A 58 -2.19 -4.56 12.15
N ASP A 59 -3.38 -3.97 12.07
CA ASP A 59 -4.55 -4.39 12.86
C ASP A 59 -5.34 -5.54 12.20
N ASN A 60 -5.20 -5.73 10.88
CA ASN A 60 -5.99 -6.70 10.11
C ASN A 60 -5.19 -7.90 9.58
N LEU A 61 -3.87 -7.92 9.76
CA LEU A 61 -3.00 -9.02 9.35
C LEU A 61 -2.25 -9.60 10.56
N PRO A 62 -1.92 -10.90 10.56
CA PRO A 62 -1.01 -11.48 11.54
C PRO A 62 0.31 -10.71 11.60
N SER A 63 0.81 -10.45 12.81
CA SER A 63 2.09 -9.78 13.04
C SER A 63 3.27 -10.69 12.71
N ASP A 64 3.50 -10.91 11.41
CA ASP A 64 4.54 -11.77 10.87
C ASP A 64 5.38 -11.02 9.83
N ALA A 65 6.70 -11.04 10.01
CA ALA A 65 7.61 -10.30 9.15
C ALA A 65 7.69 -10.91 7.73
N GLY A 66 7.55 -12.23 7.58
CA GLY A 66 7.54 -12.89 6.28
C GLY A 66 6.33 -12.48 5.46
N LEU A 67 5.15 -12.53 6.07
CA LEU A 67 3.89 -12.08 5.50
C LEU A 67 3.96 -10.62 5.07
N PHE A 68 4.44 -9.71 5.94
CA PHE A 68 4.51 -8.29 5.60
C PHE A 68 5.49 -8.01 4.45
N ASN A 69 6.61 -8.74 4.41
CA ASN A 69 7.58 -8.65 3.31
C ASN A 69 6.95 -9.06 1.97
N GLU A 70 6.29 -10.22 1.94
CA GLU A 70 5.66 -10.75 0.73
C GLU A 70 4.51 -9.84 0.27
N TYR A 71 3.64 -9.45 1.20
CA TYR A 71 2.48 -8.63 0.88
C TYR A 71 2.90 -7.25 0.33
N HIS A 72 3.89 -6.60 0.95
CA HIS A 72 4.43 -5.34 0.43
C HIS A 72 5.01 -5.53 -0.99
N ALA A 73 5.78 -6.60 -1.23
CA ALA A 73 6.33 -6.90 -2.55
C ALA A 73 5.21 -7.13 -3.61
N LEU A 74 4.16 -7.86 -3.27
CA LEU A 74 3.02 -8.10 -4.15
C LEU A 74 2.28 -6.81 -4.52
N LEU A 75 2.11 -5.88 -3.56
CA LEU A 75 1.53 -4.56 -3.85
C LEU A 75 2.42 -3.75 -4.79
N VAL A 76 3.73 -3.78 -4.61
CA VAL A 76 4.70 -3.10 -5.49
C VAL A 76 4.63 -3.69 -6.92
N CYS A 77 4.62 -5.02 -7.05
CA CYS A 77 4.47 -5.70 -8.35
C CYS A 77 3.14 -5.32 -9.02
N LEU A 78 2.02 -5.44 -8.29
CA LEU A 78 0.71 -5.06 -8.80
C LEU A 78 0.69 -3.61 -9.28
N ALA A 79 1.27 -2.70 -8.51
CA ALA A 79 1.34 -1.27 -8.84
C ALA A 79 2.17 -0.97 -10.10
N LYS A 80 3.24 -1.73 -10.36
CA LYS A 80 4.11 -1.52 -11.52
C LYS A 80 3.51 -2.12 -12.78
N ASP A 81 3.00 -3.35 -12.68
CA ASP A 81 2.67 -4.15 -13.84
C ASP A 81 1.22 -3.94 -14.30
N VAL A 82 0.30 -3.73 -13.36
CA VAL A 82 -1.15 -3.70 -13.66
C VAL A 82 -1.83 -2.42 -13.16
N CYS A 83 -1.78 -2.14 -11.86
CA CYS A 83 -2.39 -0.99 -11.20
C CYS A 83 -1.47 0.26 -11.24
N ARG A 84 -0.90 0.52 -12.41
CA ARG A 84 -0.07 1.71 -12.72
C ARG A 84 -0.93 2.98 -12.83
N ASN A 85 -0.32 4.13 -13.08
CA ASN A 85 -1.05 5.41 -13.17
C ASN A 85 -2.25 5.34 -14.12
N ARG A 86 -2.08 4.73 -15.30
CA ARG A 86 -3.17 4.29 -16.19
C ARG A 86 -3.37 2.77 -16.03
N PRO A 87 -4.27 2.32 -15.13
CA PRO A 87 -4.35 0.91 -14.75
C PRO A 87 -4.93 0.04 -15.87
N LEU A 88 -4.49 -1.21 -15.93
CA LEU A 88 -5.04 -2.24 -16.80
C LEU A 88 -6.13 -3.01 -16.03
N CYS A 89 -7.24 -2.35 -15.69
CA CYS A 89 -8.25 -2.90 -14.76
C CYS A 89 -8.79 -4.27 -15.20
N GLN A 90 -8.99 -4.50 -16.49
CA GLN A 90 -9.49 -5.76 -17.03
C GLN A 90 -8.50 -6.94 -16.85
N GLN A 91 -7.23 -6.66 -16.57
CA GLN A 91 -6.19 -7.66 -16.29
C GLN A 91 -5.87 -7.75 -14.78
N CYS A 92 -6.53 -6.95 -13.95
CA CYS A 92 -6.26 -6.87 -12.51
C CYS A 92 -6.95 -8.01 -11.76
N CYS A 93 -6.20 -8.74 -10.94
CA CYS A 93 -6.74 -9.78 -10.07
C CYS A 93 -7.74 -9.25 -9.03
N LEU A 94 -7.75 -7.95 -8.77
CA LEU A 94 -8.66 -7.29 -7.84
C LEU A 94 -9.84 -6.59 -8.55
N ASN A 95 -9.99 -6.75 -9.86
CA ASN A 95 -11.01 -6.05 -10.66
C ASN A 95 -12.41 -6.13 -10.05
N SER A 96 -12.84 -7.34 -9.68
CA SER A 96 -14.19 -7.62 -9.18
C SER A 96 -14.52 -6.92 -7.86
N ILE A 97 -13.52 -6.57 -7.05
CA ILE A 97 -13.69 -5.94 -5.74
C ILE A 97 -13.18 -4.49 -5.70
N CYS A 98 -12.64 -3.98 -6.80
CA CYS A 98 -12.02 -2.65 -6.84
C CYS A 98 -13.06 -1.59 -7.17
N LEU A 99 -13.32 -0.66 -6.24
CA LEU A 99 -14.28 0.42 -6.44
C LEU A 99 -13.96 1.28 -7.69
N LEU A 100 -12.69 1.61 -7.93
CA LEU A 100 -12.30 2.36 -9.14
C LEU A 100 -12.68 1.62 -10.43
N ALA A 101 -12.48 0.30 -10.49
CA ALA A 101 -12.78 -0.48 -11.69
C ALA A 101 -14.29 -0.50 -11.96
N GLN A 102 -15.10 -0.66 -10.91
CA GLN A 102 -16.56 -0.66 -11.01
C GLN A 102 -17.12 0.70 -11.47
N ALA A 103 -16.50 1.81 -11.03
CA ALA A 103 -16.90 3.15 -11.46
C ALA A 103 -16.59 3.40 -12.96
N VAL A 104 -15.45 2.90 -13.46
CA VAL A 104 -15.08 3.02 -14.87
C VAL A 104 -16.03 2.24 -15.78
N ASP A 105 -16.45 1.04 -15.38
CA ASP A 105 -17.41 0.24 -16.14
C ASP A 105 -18.83 0.85 -16.14
N SER A 106 -19.14 1.71 -15.15
CA SER A 106 -20.44 2.40 -15.03
C SER A 106 -20.53 3.70 -15.83
N GLY A 107 -19.46 4.11 -16.54
CA GLY A 107 -19.46 5.30 -17.40
C GLY A 107 -19.26 6.64 -16.66
N GLU A 108 -18.85 6.64 -15.39
CA GLU A 108 -18.47 7.86 -14.68
C GLU A 108 -17.01 8.22 -14.98
N ASP A 109 -16.85 8.91 -16.11
CA ASP A 109 -15.59 9.51 -16.56
C ASP A 109 -15.11 10.57 -15.55
N THR A 110 -14.45 10.13 -14.48
CA THR A 110 -13.88 11.02 -13.47
C THR A 110 -12.54 11.54 -13.99
N GLN A 111 -12.62 12.50 -14.91
CA GLN A 111 -11.52 13.45 -15.16
C GLN A 111 -11.36 14.35 -13.94
N ARG A 112 -10.31 14.13 -13.14
CA ARG A 112 -9.59 15.16 -12.38
C ARG A 112 -8.22 14.66 -11.96
#